data_AF-A0A6N7XH88-F1
#
_entry.id   AF-A0A6N7XH88-F1
#
_cell.length_a   1.000
_cell.length_b   1.000
_cell.length_c   1.000
_cell.angle_alpha   90.00
_cell.angle_beta   90.00
_cell.angle_gamma   90.00
#
_symmetry.space_group_name_H-M   'P 1'
#
loop_
_entity.id
_entity.type
_entity.pdbx_description
1 polymer ?
#
loop_
_entity_poly.entity_id
_entity_poly.type
_entity_poly.pdbx_seq_one_letter_code
_entity_poly.pdbx_strand_id
1 'polypeptide(L)'
;MSKIVNRKNNCTVHFMVNEEDMNELNRRFALTNFKSKREFYRDSIFKNRIISIDISGEFRKKLRELSSLVSRNSANLNQIAKAINSTGVIYKDDIENIKKALQGELLFLSEFREKVSDYIINEVIG
;
A
#
# COMPACT_ATOMS: atom_id res chain seq x y z
N MET A 1 12.65 53.57 11.92
CA MET A 1 11.52 52.87 11.26
C MET A 1 12.04 51.59 10.63
N SER A 2 11.65 50.43 11.17
CA SER A 2 12.02 49.13 10.61
C SER A 2 11.30 48.94 9.26
N LYS A 3 12.06 48.67 8.19
CA LYS A 3 11.48 48.39 6.86
C LYS A 3 10.59 47.15 6.98
N ILE A 4 9.28 47.32 6.75
CA ILE A 4 8.33 46.20 6.68
C ILE A 4 8.60 45.46 5.37
N VAL A 5 9.38 44.38 5.46
CA VAL A 5 9.65 43.52 4.31
C VAL A 5 8.45 42.62 4.10
N ASN A 6 7.67 42.88 3.04
CA ASN A 6 6.51 42.07 2.70
C ASN A 6 6.96 40.73 2.11
N ARG A 7 6.85 39.64 2.89
CA ARG A 7 7.25 38.29 2.47
C ARG A 7 6.02 37.42 2.23
N LYS A 8 5.97 36.73 1.09
CA LYS A 8 4.90 35.76 0.75
C LYS A 8 4.73 34.66 1.81
N ASN A 9 5.82 34.23 2.45
CA ASN A 9 5.82 33.26 3.54
C ASN A 9 6.23 33.95 4.84
N ASN A 10 5.27 34.57 5.54
CA ASN A 10 5.50 35.36 6.77
C ASN A 10 5.17 34.61 8.08
N CYS A 11 4.53 33.44 8.02
CA CYS A 11 4.22 32.62 9.20
C CYS A 11 5.31 31.59 9.50
N THR A 12 5.51 31.27 10.78
CA THR A 12 6.41 30.20 11.25
C THR A 12 5.63 29.05 11.87
N VAL A 13 6.16 27.83 11.72
CA VAL A 13 5.65 26.61 12.36
C VAL A 13 6.80 26.00 13.15
N HIS A 14 6.57 25.74 14.45
CA HIS A 14 7.56 25.16 15.36
C HIS A 14 6.98 23.89 15.98
N PHE A 15 7.76 22.81 15.97
CA PHE A 15 7.44 21.56 16.66
C PHE A 15 8.71 20.96 17.25
N MET A 16 8.57 20.29 18.39
CA MET A 16 9.67 19.59 19.05
C MET A 16 9.70 18.14 18.58
N VAL A 17 10.89 17.61 18.34
CA VAL A 17 11.15 16.22 17.96
C VAL A 17 12.23 15.65 18.87
N ASN A 18 12.22 14.33 19.06
CA ASN A 18 13.30 13.64 19.75
C ASN A 18 14.49 13.40 18.78
N GLU A 19 15.59 12.84 19.30
CA GLU A 19 16.79 12.60 18.50
C GLU A 19 16.58 11.57 17.38
N GLU A 20 15.79 10.52 17.64
CA GLU A 20 15.49 9.48 16.66
C GLU A 20 14.70 10.03 15.48
N ASP A 21 13.65 10.81 15.75
CA ASP A 21 12.83 11.50 14.77
C ASP A 21 13.68 12.45 13.91
N MET A 22 14.60 13.18 14.55
CA MET A 22 15.49 14.09 13.84
C MET A 22 16.46 13.35 12.90
N ASN A 23 16.98 12.21 13.35
CA ASN A 23 17.84 11.35 12.53
C ASN A 23 17.10 10.80 11.32
N GLU A 24 15.86 10.34 11.51
CA GLU A 24 15.03 9.83 10.42
C GLU A 24 14.66 10.93 9.41
N LEU A 25 14.31 12.13 9.88
CA LEU A 25 14.05 13.28 9.01
C LEU A 25 15.28 13.66 8.17
N ASN A 26 16.47 13.65 8.77
CA ASN A 26 17.72 13.94 8.07
C ASN A 26 18.06 12.87 7.05
N ARG A 27 17.86 11.58 7.40
CA ARG A 27 18.06 10.46 6.50
C ARG A 27 17.15 10.57 5.28
N ARG A 28 15.85 10.82 5.49
CA ARG A 28 14.89 11.01 4.40
C ARG A 28 15.25 12.20 3.53
N PHE A 29 15.63 13.32 4.13
CA PHE A 29 16.08 14.50 3.39
C PHE A 29 17.27 14.19 2.47
N ALA A 30 18.27 13.46 2.97
CA ALA A 30 19.46 13.07 2.19
C ALA A 30 19.14 12.18 0.99
N LEU A 31 18.02 11.44 1.04
CA LEU A 31 17.54 10.60 -0.07
C LEU A 31 16.70 11.37 -1.10
N THR A 32 16.48 12.68 -0.89
CA THR A 32 15.68 13.52 -1.79
C THR A 32 16.54 14.54 -2.53
N ASN A 33 16.00 15.08 -3.63
CA ASN A 33 16.63 16.16 -4.40
C ASN A 33 16.21 17.57 -3.93
N PHE A 34 15.67 17.71 -2.72
CA PHE A 34 15.26 19.02 -2.21
C PHE A 34 16.46 19.91 -1.90
N LYS A 35 16.38 21.20 -2.26
CA LYS A 35 17.48 22.15 -2.06
C LYS A 35 17.59 22.61 -0.60
N SER A 36 16.51 22.50 0.17
CA SER A 36 16.50 22.89 1.57
C SER A 36 15.58 22.01 2.40
N LYS A 37 15.93 21.83 3.69
CA LYS A 37 15.06 21.13 4.65
C LYS A 37 13.70 21.80 4.79
N ARG A 38 13.64 23.13 4.68
CA ARG A 38 12.37 23.87 4.70
C ARG A 38 11.45 23.44 3.56
N GLU A 39 12.00 23.36 2.36
CA GLU A 39 11.26 22.91 1.18
C GLU A 39 10.82 21.47 1.38
N PHE A 40 11.72 20.57 1.78
CA PHE A 40 11.40 19.18 2.12
C PHE A 40 10.27 19.07 3.13
N TYR A 41 10.36 19.72 4.31
CA TYR A 41 9.30 19.62 5.33
C TYR A 41 7.97 20.20 4.84
N ARG A 42 8.02 21.35 4.18
CA ARG A 42 6.82 22.00 3.64
C ARG A 42 6.17 21.10 2.60
N ASP A 43 6.93 20.63 1.62
CA ASP A 43 6.43 19.74 0.57
C ASP A 43 6.00 18.40 1.14
N SER A 44 6.70 17.81 2.10
CA SER A 44 6.27 16.56 2.74
C SER A 44 4.97 16.74 3.51
N ILE A 45 4.77 17.86 4.22
CA ILE A 45 3.52 18.13 4.95
C ILE A 45 2.36 18.41 3.99
N PHE A 46 2.60 19.16 2.91
CA PHE A 46 1.55 19.55 1.96
C PHE A 46 1.29 18.50 0.86
N LYS A 47 2.30 17.71 0.46
CA LYS A 47 2.17 16.62 -0.53
C LYS A 47 1.78 15.29 0.08
N ASN A 48 2.12 15.03 1.36
CA ASN A 48 1.51 13.91 2.06
C ASN A 48 0.08 14.29 2.40
N ARG A 49 -0.82 14.20 1.41
CA ARG A 49 -2.24 14.02 1.69
C ARG A 49 -2.33 12.84 2.65
N ILE A 50 -2.86 13.08 3.85
CA ILE A 50 -3.21 12.00 4.76
C ILE A 50 -4.38 11.29 4.08
N ILE A 51 -4.08 10.21 3.35
CA ILE A 51 -5.08 9.36 2.73
C ILE A 51 -5.66 8.51 3.86
N SER A 52 -6.76 8.97 4.43
CA SER A 52 -7.54 8.15 5.35
C SER A 52 -8.31 7.14 4.52
N ILE A 53 -7.66 6.03 4.17
CA ILE A 53 -8.34 4.91 3.52
C ILE A 53 -9.33 4.35 4.53
N ASP A 54 -10.60 4.66 4.33
CA ASP A 54 -11.67 4.04 5.11
C ASP A 54 -11.75 2.56 4.72
N ILE A 55 -11.08 1.71 5.52
CA ILE A 55 -11.14 0.26 5.40
C ILE A 55 -12.49 -0.30 5.89
N SER A 56 -13.49 0.55 6.13
CA SER A 56 -14.88 0.16 6.39
C SER A 56 -15.67 0.00 5.08
N GLY A 57 -16.95 -0.38 5.18
CA GLY A 57 -17.86 -0.48 4.03
C GLY A 57 -17.41 -1.44 2.92
N GLU A 58 -17.40 -0.95 1.68
CA GLU A 58 -17.15 -1.72 0.44
C GLU A 58 -15.72 -2.27 0.36
N PHE A 59 -14.72 -1.52 0.82
CA PHE A 59 -13.33 -1.98 0.81
C PHE A 59 -13.15 -3.19 1.75
N ARG A 60 -13.77 -3.13 2.94
CA ARG A 60 -13.81 -4.26 3.87
C ARG A 60 -14.45 -5.51 3.27
N LYS A 61 -15.57 -5.35 2.55
CA LYS A 61 -16.27 -6.45 1.89
C LYS A 61 -15.36 -7.13 0.87
N LYS A 62 -14.69 -6.36 0.02
CA LYS A 62 -13.71 -6.88 -0.96
C LYS A 62 -12.52 -7.57 -0.31
N LEU A 63 -11.99 -7.03 0.79
CA LEU A 63 -10.94 -7.69 1.58
C LEU A 63 -11.42 -9.03 2.17
N ARG A 64 -12.68 -9.10 2.62
CA ARG A 64 -13.27 -10.33 3.15
C ARG A 64 -13.49 -11.38 2.06
N GLU A 65 -13.91 -10.95 0.87
CA GLU A 65 -14.04 -11.81 -0.31
C GLU A 65 -12.67 -12.38 -0.71
N LEU A 66 -11.62 -11.54 -0.76
CA LEU A 66 -10.24 -11.98 -1.00
C LEU A 66 -9.82 -13.03 0.02
N SER A 67 -10.01 -12.75 1.32
CA SER A 67 -9.65 -13.68 2.40
C SER A 67 -10.37 -15.02 2.27
N SER A 68 -11.65 -15.01 1.87
CA SER A 68 -12.45 -16.21 1.63
C SER A 68 -11.96 -17.02 0.43
N LEU A 69 -11.57 -16.35 -0.66
CA LEU A 69 -11.01 -17.01 -1.85
C LEU A 69 -9.66 -17.66 -1.54
N VAL A 70 -8.76 -16.95 -0.87
CA VAL A 70 -7.45 -17.48 -0.45
C VAL A 70 -7.61 -18.69 0.46
N SER A 71 -8.56 -18.64 1.41
CA SER A 71 -8.84 -19.75 2.32
C SER A 71 -9.33 -21.00 1.57
N ARG A 72 -10.22 -20.82 0.58
CA ARG A 72 -10.71 -21.91 -0.26
C ARG A 72 -9.61 -22.51 -1.12
N ASN A 73 -8.76 -21.67 -1.72
CA ASN A 73 -7.62 -22.14 -2.51
C ASN A 73 -6.62 -22.92 -1.65
N SER A 74 -6.32 -22.44 -0.45
CA SER A 74 -5.45 -23.15 0.50
C SER A 74 -6.01 -24.52 0.89
N ALA A 75 -7.32 -24.62 1.13
CA ALA A 75 -7.98 -25.89 1.40
C ALA A 75 -7.90 -26.86 0.21
N ASN A 76 -8.13 -26.37 -1.01
CA ASN A 76 -8.01 -27.18 -2.23
C ASN A 76 -6.57 -27.68 -2.45
N LEU A 77 -5.57 -26.82 -2.27
CA LEU A 77 -4.15 -27.20 -2.34
C LEU A 77 -3.81 -28.26 -1.29
N ASN A 78 -4.34 -28.14 -0.07
CA ASN A 78 -4.12 -29.12 0.98
C ASN A 78 -4.75 -30.49 0.64
N GLN A 79 -5.91 -30.51 -0.03
CA GLN A 79 -6.51 -31.77 -0.52
C GLN A 79 -5.62 -32.43 -1.57
N ILE A 80 -5.09 -31.65 -2.52
CA ILE A 80 -4.18 -32.16 -3.55
C ILE A 80 -2.89 -32.69 -2.91
N ALA A 81 -2.32 -31.96 -1.94
CA ALA A 81 -1.14 -32.41 -1.20
C ALA A 81 -1.38 -33.73 -0.45
N LYS A 82 -2.55 -33.89 0.20
CA LYS A 82 -2.94 -35.15 0.85
C LYS A 82 -3.09 -36.30 -0.15
N ALA A 83 -3.71 -36.05 -1.30
CA ALA A 83 -3.83 -37.05 -2.36
C ALA A 83 -2.46 -37.52 -2.85
N ILE A 84 -1.56 -36.58 -3.16
CA ILE A 84 -0.17 -36.87 -3.57
C ILE A 84 0.58 -37.66 -2.49
N ASN A 85 0.48 -37.24 -1.23
CA ASN A 85 1.13 -37.95 -0.12
C ASN A 85 0.59 -39.37 0.08
N SER A 86 -0.64 -39.64 -0.35
CA SER A 86 -1.26 -40.97 -0.24
C SER A 86 -0.97 -41.89 -1.43
N THR A 87 -0.84 -41.35 -2.66
CA THR A 87 -0.67 -42.14 -3.89
C THR A 87 0.75 -42.14 -4.43
N GLY A 88 1.58 -41.14 -4.07
CA GLY A 88 2.91 -40.92 -4.63
C GLY A 88 2.92 -40.49 -6.12
N VAL A 89 1.75 -40.27 -6.71
CA VAL A 89 1.58 -39.96 -8.15
C VAL A 89 0.73 -38.71 -8.28
N ILE A 90 1.22 -37.74 -9.07
CA ILE A 90 0.47 -36.54 -9.46
C ILE A 90 -0.19 -36.81 -10.81
N TYR A 91 -1.53 -36.72 -10.87
CA TYR A 91 -2.23 -36.82 -12.15
C TYR A 91 -2.18 -35.48 -12.89
N LYS A 92 -2.25 -35.55 -14.22
CA LYS A 92 -2.25 -34.36 -15.08
C LYS A 92 -3.43 -33.43 -14.74
N ASP A 93 -4.58 -33.99 -14.40
CA ASP A 93 -5.76 -33.24 -13.99
C ASP A 93 -5.54 -32.45 -12.69
N ASP A 94 -4.76 -32.98 -11.74
CA ASP A 94 -4.40 -32.27 -10.50
C ASP A 94 -3.56 -31.03 -10.80
N ILE A 95 -2.60 -31.14 -11.74
CA ILE A 95 -1.76 -30.03 -12.21
C ILE A 95 -2.62 -28.98 -12.93
N GLU A 96 -3.57 -29.42 -13.76
CA GLU A 96 -4.51 -28.55 -14.48
C GLU A 96 -5.40 -27.77 -13.49
N ASN A 97 -5.89 -28.44 -12.44
CA ASN A 97 -6.69 -27.84 -11.38
C ASN A 97 -5.90 -26.81 -10.57
N ILE A 98 -4.63 -27.09 -10.23
CA ILE A 98 -3.73 -26.12 -9.57
C ILE A 98 -3.55 -24.88 -10.44
N LYS A 99 -3.27 -25.07 -11.74
CA LYS A 99 -3.10 -23.96 -12.69
C LYS A 99 -4.33 -23.08 -12.76
N LYS A 100 -5.53 -23.67 -12.83
CA LYS A 100 -6.79 -22.91 -12.84
C LYS A 100 -6.99 -22.13 -11.55
N ALA A 101 -6.72 -22.71 -10.40
CA ALA A 101 -6.83 -22.04 -9.11
C ALA A 101 -5.87 -20.84 -9.00
N LEU A 102 -4.61 -21.02 -9.42
CA LEU A 102 -3.61 -19.95 -9.45
C LEU A 102 -3.97 -18.82 -10.42
N GLN A 103 -4.50 -19.15 -11.61
CA GLN A 103 -4.93 -18.16 -12.59
C GLN A 103 -6.08 -17.30 -12.06
N GLY A 104 -7.08 -17.91 -11.41
CA GLY A 104 -8.19 -17.17 -10.80
C GLY A 104 -7.72 -16.21 -9.70
N GLU A 105 -6.75 -16.64 -8.89
CA GLU A 105 -6.17 -15.80 -7.84
C GLU A 105 -5.35 -14.63 -8.41
N LEU A 106 -4.54 -14.89 -9.44
CA LEU A 106 -3.79 -13.85 -10.17
C LEU A 106 -4.71 -12.80 -10.79
N LEU A 107 -5.80 -13.24 -11.44
CA LEU A 107 -6.77 -12.34 -12.05
C LEU A 107 -7.43 -11.47 -10.97
N PHE A 108 -7.93 -12.08 -9.89
CA PHE A 108 -8.50 -11.35 -8.77
C PHE A 108 -7.53 -10.32 -8.19
N LEU A 109 -6.26 -10.71 -7.95
CA LEU A 109 -5.24 -9.81 -7.40
C LEU A 109 -4.94 -8.65 -8.34
N SER A 110 -4.93 -8.88 -9.66
CA SER A 110 -4.74 -7.82 -10.64
C SER A 110 -5.90 -6.80 -10.62
N GLU A 111 -7.14 -7.28 -10.61
CA GLU A 111 -8.34 -6.43 -10.56
C GLU A 111 -8.44 -5.69 -9.23
N PHE A 112 -8.09 -6.34 -8.12
CA PHE A 112 -8.05 -5.72 -6.80
C PHE A 112 -6.99 -4.62 -6.75
N ARG A 113 -5.78 -4.89 -7.26
CA ARG A 113 -4.70 -3.90 -7.33
C ARG A 113 -5.10 -2.69 -8.17
N GLU A 114 -5.72 -2.90 -9.33
CA GLU A 114 -6.22 -1.82 -10.18
C GLU A 114 -7.24 -0.96 -9.44
N LYS A 115 -8.26 -1.58 -8.84
CA LYS A 115 -9.28 -0.87 -8.04
C LYS A 115 -8.69 -0.08 -6.85
N VAL A 116 -7.71 -0.66 -6.15
CA VAL A 116 -7.02 0.02 -5.04
C VAL A 116 -6.19 1.19 -5.57
N SER A 117 -5.49 0.99 -6.68
CA SER A 117 -4.66 2.03 -7.30
C SER A 117 -5.52 3.19 -7.78
N ASP A 118 -6.63 2.89 -8.48
CA ASP A 118 -7.59 3.90 -8.94
C ASP A 118 -8.22 4.64 -7.77
N TYR A 119 -8.61 3.93 -6.70
CA TYR A 119 -9.17 4.55 -5.50
C TYR A 119 -8.17 5.51 -4.84
N ILE A 120 -6.94 5.05 -4.64
CA ILE A 120 -5.85 5.86 -4.06
C ILE A 120 -5.54 7.05 -4.98
N ILE A 121 -5.41 6.85 -6.28
CA ILE A 121 -5.09 7.91 -7.25
C ILE A 121 -6.20 8.95 -7.30
N ASN A 122 -7.47 8.54 -7.29
CA ASN A 122 -8.61 9.46 -7.31
C ASN A 122 -8.71 10.29 -6.01
N GLU A 123 -8.41 9.72 -4.84
CA GLU A 123 -8.29 10.49 -3.58
C GLU A 123 -7.03 11.38 -3.55
N VAL A 124 -5.97 11.01 -4.26
CA VAL A 124 -4.69 11.75 -4.30
C VAL A 124 -4.69 12.92 -5.29
N ILE A 125 -5.51 12.86 -6.36
CA ILE A 125 -5.57 13.92 -7.39
C ILE A 125 -6.72 14.91 -7.17
N GLY A 126 -7.78 14.55 -6.41
CA GLY A 126 -8.95 15.43 -6.15
C GLY A 126 -8.69 16.67 -5.31
#